data_AF-A0A318U667-F1
#
_entry.id   AF-A0A318U667-F1
#
_cell.length_a   1.000
_cell.length_b   1.000
_cell.length_c   1.000
_cell.angle_alpha   90.00
_cell.angle_beta   90.00
_cell.angle_gamma   90.00
#
_symmetry.space_group_name_H-M   'P 1'
#
loop_
_entity.id
_entity.type
_entity.pdbx_description
1 polymer ?
#
loop_
_entity_poly.entity_id
_entity_poly.type
_entity_poly.pdbx_seq_one_letter_code
_entity_poly.pdbx_strand_id
1 'polypeptide(L)'
;MENQLELRENTLIQAWFKIGTLNCWIAKAHDPIFTERSIVLCPTIESLQEKIGLGNWCLGQGFAFMNLCFINQIDGGDEWLTIKEDYCFESITFNRYIKDGEFIPLIERLLKATKQECLSLNY
;
A
#
# COMPACT_ATOMS: atom_id res chain seq x y z
N MET A 1 26.58 0.76 -2.16
CA MET A 1 25.44 0.44 -1.26
C MET A 1 24.14 1.02 -1.81
N GLU A 2 24.14 2.29 -2.25
CA GLU A 2 22.98 2.95 -2.90
C GLU A 2 22.35 2.14 -4.04
N ASN A 3 23.17 1.61 -4.97
CA ASN A 3 22.68 0.82 -6.11
C ASN A 3 21.92 -0.47 -5.73
N GLN A 4 22.13 -1.03 -4.53
CA GLN A 4 21.40 -2.23 -4.08
C GLN A 4 20.04 -1.90 -3.47
N LEU A 5 19.92 -0.74 -2.79
CA LEU A 5 18.66 -0.27 -2.24
C LEU A 5 17.71 0.16 -3.37
N GLU A 6 18.21 0.95 -4.31
CA GLU A 6 17.46 1.38 -5.48
C GLU A 6 16.98 0.19 -6.33
N LEU A 7 17.83 -0.83 -6.52
CA LEU A 7 17.45 -2.05 -7.21
C LEU A 7 16.32 -2.81 -6.48
N ARG A 8 16.39 -2.88 -5.15
CA ARG A 8 15.36 -3.53 -4.33
C ARG A 8 14.03 -2.78 -4.41
N GLU A 9 14.06 -1.45 -4.28
CA GLU A 9 12.87 -0.61 -4.38
C GLU A 9 12.21 -0.73 -5.76
N ASN A 10 13.01 -0.69 -6.82
CA ASN A 10 12.53 -0.92 -8.19
C ASN A 10 11.89 -2.30 -8.35
N THR A 11 12.49 -3.35 -7.76
CA THR A 11 11.93 -4.71 -7.80
C THR A 11 10.57 -4.78 -7.08
N LEU A 12 10.45 -4.12 -5.92
CA LEU A 12 9.21 -4.08 -5.16
C LEU A 12 8.12 -3.30 -5.90
N ILE A 13 8.43 -2.13 -6.46
CA ILE A 13 7.49 -1.33 -7.25
C ILE A 13 6.92 -2.14 -8.42
N GLN A 14 7.78 -2.90 -9.11
CA GLN A 14 7.35 -3.78 -10.21
C GLN A 14 6.42 -4.90 -9.72
N ALA A 15 6.70 -5.51 -8.56
CA ALA A 15 5.83 -6.51 -7.95
C ALA A 15 4.47 -5.91 -7.57
N TRP A 16 4.46 -4.75 -6.91
CA TRP A 16 3.24 -4.06 -6.49
C TRP A 16 2.39 -3.60 -7.66
N PHE A 17 3.01 -3.05 -8.71
CA PHE A 17 2.34 -2.70 -9.95
C PHE A 17 1.69 -3.93 -10.61
N LYS A 18 2.41 -5.05 -10.69
CA LYS A 18 1.86 -6.30 -11.22
C LYS A 18 0.67 -6.79 -10.38
N ILE A 19 0.75 -6.74 -9.05
CA ILE A 19 -0.37 -7.13 -8.18
C ILE A 19 -1.57 -6.18 -8.35
N GLY A 20 -1.33 -4.87 -8.42
CA GLY A 20 -2.37 -3.86 -8.65
C GLY A 20 -3.09 -4.04 -9.98
N THR A 21 -2.37 -4.35 -11.06
CA THR A 21 -2.97 -4.58 -12.40
C THR A 21 -3.83 -5.84 -12.46
N LEU A 22 -3.59 -6.83 -11.58
CA LEU A 22 -4.43 -8.03 -11.45
C LEU A 22 -5.70 -7.80 -10.63
N ASN A 23 -5.77 -6.70 -9.87
CA ASN A 23 -6.94 -6.37 -9.08
C ASN A 23 -8.06 -5.80 -9.98
N CYS A 24 -9.26 -6.38 -9.90
CA CYS A 24 -10.37 -6.06 -10.80
C CYS A 24 -10.91 -4.62 -10.67
N TRP A 25 -10.66 -3.96 -9.54
CA TRP A 25 -11.03 -2.55 -9.35
C TRP A 25 -9.93 -1.65 -9.91
N ILE A 26 -8.70 -1.81 -9.45
CA ILE A 26 -7.55 -1.00 -9.88
C ILE A 26 -7.32 -1.08 -11.39
N ALA A 27 -7.56 -2.24 -12.02
CA ALA A 27 -7.47 -2.41 -13.48
C ALA A 27 -8.41 -1.50 -14.28
N LYS A 28 -9.41 -0.88 -13.64
CA LYS A 28 -10.35 0.08 -14.26
C LYS A 28 -9.93 1.55 -14.08
N ALA A 29 -8.78 1.81 -13.44
CA ALA A 29 -8.24 3.16 -13.31
C ALA A 29 -7.94 3.75 -14.69
N HIS A 30 -8.44 4.96 -14.93
CA HIS A 30 -8.33 5.63 -16.22
C HIS A 30 -8.06 7.13 -16.11
N ASP A 31 -8.37 7.77 -14.97
CA ASP A 31 -8.05 9.16 -14.69
C ASP A 31 -7.47 9.30 -13.27
N PRO A 32 -6.16 9.11 -13.08
CA PRO A 32 -5.16 8.69 -14.07
C PRO A 32 -5.17 7.17 -14.31
N ILE A 33 -4.50 6.73 -15.38
CA ILE A 33 -4.19 5.30 -15.62
C ILE A 33 -3.23 4.81 -14.52
N PHE A 34 -3.49 3.62 -14.00
CA PHE A 34 -2.60 2.98 -13.02
C PHE A 34 -1.28 2.56 -13.67
N THR A 35 -0.17 3.08 -13.15
CA THR A 35 1.21 2.78 -13.58
C THR A 35 2.10 2.65 -12.35
N GLU A 36 3.37 2.28 -12.53
CA GLU A 36 4.36 2.28 -11.45
C GLU A 36 4.49 3.65 -10.78
N ARG A 37 4.29 4.74 -11.53
CA ARG A 37 4.33 6.12 -11.03
C ARG A 37 3.15 6.46 -10.12
N SER A 38 2.09 5.65 -10.14
CA SER A 38 0.97 5.79 -9.21
C SER A 38 1.37 5.39 -7.79
N ILE A 39 2.50 4.70 -7.58
CA ILE A 39 2.99 4.28 -6.27
C ILE A 39 4.02 5.30 -5.76
N VAL A 40 3.70 5.94 -4.65
CA VAL A 40 4.57 6.92 -3.98
C VAL A 40 5.26 6.28 -2.78
N LEU A 41 6.58 6.37 -2.73
CA LEU A 41 7.38 5.95 -1.58
C LEU A 41 7.31 7.01 -0.47
N CYS A 42 6.87 6.59 0.71
CA CYS A 42 6.82 7.38 1.92
C CYS A 42 8.10 7.12 2.74
N PRO A 43 8.86 8.16 3.15
CA PRO A 43 10.09 7.96 3.92
C PRO A 43 9.86 7.56 5.39
N THR A 44 8.69 7.87 5.95
CA THR A 44 8.34 7.57 7.35
C THR A 44 6.88 7.09 7.49
N ILE A 45 6.54 6.44 8.61
CA ILE A 45 5.15 6.02 8.89
C ILE A 45 4.23 7.24 9.01
N GLU A 46 4.73 8.36 9.55
CA GLU A 46 3.96 9.61 9.67
C GLU A 46 3.64 10.19 8.29
N SER A 47 4.60 10.16 7.35
CA SER A 47 4.36 10.61 5.97
C SER A 47 3.36 9.70 5.25
N LEU A 48 3.37 8.40 5.54
CA LEU A 48 2.38 7.45 5.03
C LEU A 48 0.99 7.75 5.62
N GLN A 49 0.90 7.97 6.93
CA GLN A 49 -0.34 8.32 7.63
C GLN A 49 -0.91 9.64 7.10
N GLU A 50 -0.07 10.66 6.91
CA GLU A 50 -0.46 11.95 6.36
C GLU A 50 -1.06 11.77 4.97
N LYS A 51 -0.35 11.08 4.06
CA LYS A 51 -0.82 10.86 2.69
C LYS A 51 -2.14 10.12 2.66
N ILE A 52 -2.26 8.98 3.33
CA ILE A 52 -3.51 8.22 3.37
C ILE A 52 -4.63 9.06 3.99
N GLY A 53 -4.34 9.76 5.09
CA GLY A 53 -5.30 10.58 5.81
C GLY A 53 -5.84 11.80 5.07
N LEU A 54 -5.16 12.28 4.01
CA LEU A 54 -5.73 13.33 3.13
C LEU A 54 -7.01 12.86 2.43
N GLY A 55 -7.15 11.55 2.18
CA GLY A 55 -8.31 10.96 1.51
C GLY A 55 -8.52 11.47 0.08
N ASN A 56 -9.69 11.15 -0.47
CA ASN A 56 -10.11 11.56 -1.82
C ASN A 56 -9.09 11.21 -2.92
N TRP A 57 -8.41 10.06 -2.75
CA TRP A 57 -7.43 9.57 -3.71
C TRP A 57 -8.10 8.86 -4.86
N CYS A 58 -7.55 9.01 -6.05
CA CYS A 58 -8.02 8.30 -7.23
C CYS A 58 -7.81 6.79 -7.08
N LEU A 59 -8.62 6.04 -7.83
CA LEU A 59 -8.46 4.60 -7.99
C LEU A 59 -7.04 4.26 -8.50
N GLY A 60 -6.37 3.33 -7.84
CA GLY A 60 -4.99 2.94 -8.17
C GLY A 60 -3.90 3.83 -7.58
N GLN A 61 -4.22 4.91 -6.86
CA GLN A 61 -3.21 5.65 -6.10
C GLN A 61 -2.59 4.72 -5.04
N GLY A 62 -1.25 4.60 -5.08
CA GLY A 62 -0.49 3.76 -4.17
C GLY A 62 0.40 4.57 -3.23
N PHE A 63 0.51 4.11 -1.98
CA PHE A 63 1.50 4.59 -1.02
C PHE A 63 2.26 3.41 -0.43
N ALA A 64 3.57 3.56 -0.27
CA ALA A 64 4.43 2.46 0.17
C ALA A 64 5.40 2.90 1.25
N PHE A 65 5.68 2.00 2.19
CA PHE A 65 6.65 2.19 3.25
C PHE A 65 7.41 0.89 3.51
N MET A 66 8.74 0.93 3.39
CA MET A 66 9.59 -0.25 3.47
C MET A 66 9.15 -1.36 2.49
N ASN A 67 8.67 -2.50 3.01
CA ASN A 67 8.18 -3.63 2.22
C ASN A 67 6.65 -3.70 2.17
N LEU A 68 5.94 -2.66 2.57
CA LEU A 68 4.49 -2.55 2.51
C LEU A 68 4.06 -1.59 1.40
N CYS A 69 2.99 -1.95 0.68
CA CYS A 69 2.33 -1.08 -0.29
C CYS A 69 0.82 -1.19 -0.15
N PHE A 70 0.16 -0.04 -0.24
CA PHE A 70 -1.27 0.13 -0.10
C PHE A 70 -1.79 0.83 -1.35
N ILE A 71 -2.68 0.20 -2.10
CA ILE A 71 -3.22 0.75 -3.36
C ILE A 71 -4.73 0.94 -3.22
N ASN A 72 -5.21 2.17 -3.42
CA ASN A 72 -6.63 2.47 -3.29
C ASN A 72 -7.45 1.70 -4.34
N GLN A 73 -8.46 0.96 -3.88
CA GLN A 73 -9.35 0.13 -4.69
C GLN A 73 -10.72 0.80 -4.92
N ILE A 74 -11.01 1.90 -4.24
CA ILE A 74 -12.29 2.61 -4.34
C ILE A 74 -12.01 4.08 -4.61
N ASP A 75 -12.49 4.58 -5.75
CA ASP A 75 -12.29 5.97 -6.16
C ASP A 75 -12.84 6.96 -5.13
N GLY A 76 -11.99 7.85 -4.62
CA GLY A 76 -12.31 8.77 -3.52
C GLY A 76 -12.60 8.11 -2.16
N GLY A 77 -12.55 6.77 -2.10
CA GLY A 77 -12.84 5.97 -0.92
C GLY A 77 -11.63 5.68 -0.05
N ASP A 78 -11.80 4.72 0.84
CA ASP A 78 -10.82 4.32 1.86
C ASP A 78 -10.79 2.80 1.98
N GLU A 79 -10.49 2.13 0.87
CA GLU A 79 -10.32 0.68 0.82
C GLU A 79 -9.05 0.37 0.08
N TRP A 80 -8.05 -0.13 0.81
CA TRP A 80 -6.69 -0.20 0.32
C TRP A 80 -6.24 -1.65 0.16
N LEU A 81 -5.94 -2.05 -1.07
CA LEU A 81 -5.27 -3.32 -1.35
C LEU A 81 -3.96 -3.33 -0.59
N THR A 82 -3.83 -4.24 0.36
CA THR A 82 -2.66 -4.31 1.22
C THR A 82 -1.72 -5.39 0.73
N ILE A 83 -0.48 -4.99 0.45
CA ILE A 83 0.57 -5.78 -0.16
C ILE A 83 1.80 -5.74 0.74
N LYS A 84 2.39 -6.92 0.99
CA LYS A 84 3.69 -7.05 1.65
C LYS A 84 4.62 -7.80 0.73
N GLU A 85 5.79 -7.21 0.46
CA GLU A 85 6.80 -7.74 -0.46
C GLU A 85 6.20 -8.03 -1.85
N ASP A 86 5.87 -9.28 -2.14
CA ASP A 86 5.39 -9.77 -3.44
C ASP A 86 4.00 -10.42 -3.37
N TYR A 87 3.23 -10.20 -2.30
CA TYR A 87 1.89 -10.77 -2.12
C TYR A 87 0.91 -9.79 -1.50
N CYS A 88 -0.34 -9.81 -1.99
CA CYS A 88 -1.48 -9.18 -1.31
C CYS A 88 -2.12 -10.17 -0.33
N PHE A 89 -2.77 -9.65 0.72
CA PHE A 89 -3.43 -10.51 1.71
C PHE A 89 -4.80 -10.00 2.18
N GLU A 90 -5.07 -8.69 2.11
CA GLU A 90 -6.40 -8.15 2.44
C GLU A 90 -6.65 -6.75 1.86
N SER A 91 -7.82 -6.21 2.20
CA SER A 91 -8.18 -4.80 2.00
C SER A 91 -8.37 -4.15 3.37
N ILE A 92 -7.75 -2.98 3.60
CA ILE A 92 -7.83 -2.26 4.87
C ILE A 92 -8.50 -0.90 4.69
N THR A 93 -9.40 -0.54 5.61
CA THR A 93 -9.99 0.79 5.76
C THR A 93 -9.17 1.64 6.74
N PHE A 94 -8.35 2.57 6.28
CA PHE A 94 -7.38 3.25 7.17
C PHE A 94 -7.96 4.40 7.98
N ASN A 95 -9.00 5.09 7.52
CA ASN A 95 -9.58 6.22 8.24
C ASN A 95 -10.03 5.84 9.64
N ARG A 96 -10.47 4.59 9.86
CA ARG A 96 -10.82 4.12 11.20
C ARG A 96 -9.59 4.09 12.12
N TYR A 97 -8.51 3.45 11.67
CA TYR A 97 -7.26 3.38 12.43
C TYR A 97 -6.63 4.76 12.66
N ILE A 98 -6.70 5.65 11.67
CA ILE A 98 -6.20 7.04 11.82
C ILE A 98 -6.99 7.79 12.88
N LYS A 99 -8.33 7.71 12.86
CA LYS A 99 -9.20 8.38 13.84
C LYS A 99 -9.02 7.84 15.25
N ASP A 100 -8.76 6.54 15.38
CA ASP A 100 -8.57 5.88 16.67
C ASP A 100 -7.12 6.04 17.20
N GLY A 101 -6.19 6.63 16.42
CA GLY A 101 -4.78 6.74 16.80
C GLY A 101 -4.00 5.42 16.67
N GLU A 102 -4.59 4.42 16.01
CA GLU A 102 -4.09 3.05 15.88
C GLU A 102 -3.36 2.77 14.56
N PHE A 103 -3.21 3.79 13.70
CA PHE A 103 -2.56 3.65 12.40
C PHE A 103 -1.09 3.20 12.53
N ILE A 104 -0.28 3.91 13.32
CA ILE A 104 1.13 3.57 13.53
C ILE A 104 1.27 2.15 14.14
N PRO A 105 0.57 1.80 15.24
CA PRO A 105 0.58 0.43 15.76
C PRO A 105 0.23 -0.64 14.72
N LEU A 106 -0.74 -0.38 13.85
CA LEU A 106 -1.10 -1.31 12.77
C LEU A 106 0.06 -1.51 11.79
N ILE A 107 0.65 -0.43 11.28
CA ILE A 107 1.79 -0.51 10.34
C ILE A 107 2.95 -1.27 10.98
N GLU A 108 3.25 -1.02 12.25
CA GLU A 108 4.31 -1.76 12.97
C GLU A 108 4.03 -3.27 13.08
N ARG A 109 2.77 -3.67 13.32
CA ARG A 109 2.36 -5.09 13.32
C ARG A 109 2.55 -5.70 11.93
N LEU A 110 2.07 -5.02 10.89
CA LEU A 110 2.21 -5.49 9.50
C LEU A 110 3.67 -5.63 9.06
N LEU A 111 4.57 -4.74 9.50
CA LEU A 111 6.00 -4.84 9.22
C LEU A 111 6.62 -6.09 9.86
N LYS A 112 6.21 -6.42 11.09
CA LYS A 112 6.72 -7.56 11.87
C LYS A 112 6.12 -8.89 11.42
N ALA A 113 4.88 -8.88 10.91
CA ALA A 113 4.14 -10.07 10.54
C ALA A 113 4.85 -10.89 9.47
N THR A 114 4.87 -12.21 9.65
CA THR A 114 5.30 -13.17 8.65
C THR A 114 4.25 -13.29 7.53
N LYS A 115 4.65 -13.86 6.39
CA LYS A 115 3.72 -14.15 5.29
C LYS A 115 2.53 -15.01 5.73
N GLN A 116 2.75 -15.97 6.62
CA GLN A 116 1.68 -16.83 7.13
C GLN A 116 0.72 -16.07 8.05
N GLU A 117 1.21 -15.19 8.91
CA GLU A 117 0.37 -14.33 9.76
C GLU A 117 -0.45 -13.36 8.93
N CYS A 118 0.14 -12.72 7.91
CA CYS A 118 -0.59 -11.89 6.96
C CYS A 118 -1.69 -12.67 6.23
N LEU A 119 -1.36 -13.83 5.65
CA LEU A 119 -2.34 -14.62 4.89
C LEU A 119 -3.44 -15.25 5.76
N SER A 120 -3.20 -15.39 7.07
CA SER A 120 -4.20 -15.88 8.03
C SER A 120 -4.89 -14.77 8.83
N LEU A 121 -4.53 -13.51 8.59
CA LEU A 121 -5.02 -12.32 9.29
C LEU A 121 -4.81 -12.37 10.83
N ASN A 122 -3.70 -12.96 11.27
CA ASN A 122 -3.34 -13.10 12.69
C ASN A 122 -2.05 -12.33 13.01
N TYR A 123 -2.07 -11.01 12.83
CA TYR A 123 -0.91 -10.12 13.01
C TYR A 123 -1.13 -9.02 14.06
#